data_AF-A0A419FPF5-F1
#
_entry.id   AF-A0A419FPF5-F1
#
_cell.length_a   1.000
_cell.length_b   1.000
_cell.length_c   1.000
_cell.angle_alpha   90.00
_cell.angle_beta   90.00
_cell.angle_gamma   90.00
#
_symmetry.space_group_name_H-M   'P 1'
#
loop_
_entity.id
_entity.type
_entity.pdbx_description
1 polymer ?
#
loop_
_entity_poly.entity_id
_entity_poly.type
_entity_poly.pdbx_seq_one_letter_code
_entity_poly.pdbx_strand_id
1 'polypeptide(L)'
;MIDYDMVKGRFLLILPLAVAALFILLTYYKGQSVKIQPSFQTSSMHQLRLTHKEGDTIKWELSAGEAVFPLGGREVLLKSPGLKINRTPEIYLTGGSGIYEIEKGNVTLDNSVELNVKDVKFTTNTLRWDSADGSITTKDDVRFSGRSFLIEGTGLAAKTDQQHIRILKNVKATFYL
;
A
#
# COMPACT_ATOMS: atom_id res chain seq x y z
N MET A 1 -43.08 63.07 -28.10
CA MET A 1 -41.80 63.50 -27.51
C MET A 1 -41.73 62.82 -26.15
N ILE A 2 -41.03 61.69 -26.04
CA ILE A 2 -40.96 60.90 -24.80
C ILE A 2 -39.71 61.36 -24.05
N ASP A 3 -39.93 61.86 -22.84
CA ASP A 3 -38.90 62.36 -21.93
C ASP A 3 -37.93 61.23 -21.54
N TYR A 4 -36.70 61.31 -22.05
CA TYR A 4 -35.69 60.26 -21.89
C TYR A 4 -34.94 60.35 -20.54
N ASP A 5 -35.20 61.39 -19.74
CA ASP A 5 -34.44 61.67 -18.51
C ASP A 5 -34.96 60.93 -17.26
N MET A 6 -36.21 60.48 -17.24
CA MET A 6 -36.77 59.76 -16.08
C MET A 6 -36.35 58.29 -15.97
N VAL A 7 -35.76 57.70 -17.01
CA VAL A 7 -35.38 56.27 -17.03
C VAL A 7 -33.96 56.03 -16.49
N LYS A 8 -33.07 57.04 -16.54
CA LYS A 8 -31.69 56.94 -16.05
C LYS A 8 -31.58 56.87 -14.53
N GLY A 9 -32.45 57.57 -13.79
CA GLY A 9 -32.40 57.61 -12.31
C GLY A 9 -32.85 56.30 -11.64
N ARG A 10 -33.75 55.54 -12.26
CA ARG A 10 -34.25 54.26 -11.72
C ARG A 10 -33.33 53.09 -12.06
N PHE A 11 -32.64 53.14 -13.21
CA PHE A 11 -31.63 52.13 -13.58
C PHE A 11 -30.37 52.19 -12.70
N LEU A 12 -30.02 53.37 -12.18
CA LEU A 12 -28.88 53.56 -11.29
C LEU A 12 -29.00 52.84 -9.93
N LEU A 13 -30.22 52.51 -9.48
CA LEU A 13 -30.45 51.80 -8.20
C LEU A 13 -30.66 50.29 -8.35
N ILE A 14 -31.07 49.82 -9.53
CA ILE A 14 -31.35 48.39 -9.76
C ILE A 14 -30.06 47.59 -9.99
N LEU A 15 -29.08 48.20 -10.67
CA LEU A 15 -27.79 47.58 -10.96
C LEU A 15 -27.00 47.19 -9.69
N PRO A 16 -26.82 48.06 -8.67
CA PRO A 16 -26.09 47.65 -7.45
C PRO A 16 -26.82 46.57 -6.67
N LEU A 17 -28.16 46.54 -6.69
CA LEU A 17 -28.95 45.50 -6.03
C LEU A 17 -28.75 44.13 -6.69
N ALA A 18 -28.73 44.08 -8.02
CA ALA A 18 -28.47 42.86 -8.78
C ALA A 18 -27.04 42.35 -8.55
N VAL A 19 -26.05 43.26 -8.49
CA VAL A 19 -24.67 42.91 -8.19
C VAL A 19 -24.53 42.38 -6.75
N ALA A 20 -25.20 43.00 -5.78
CA ALA A 20 -25.20 42.53 -4.39
C ALA A 20 -25.84 41.13 -4.26
N ALA A 21 -26.98 40.89 -4.92
CA ALA A 21 -27.63 39.59 -4.95
C ALA A 21 -26.74 38.51 -5.60
N LEU A 22 -26.07 38.85 -6.70
CA LEU A 22 -25.12 37.96 -7.36
C LEU A 22 -23.91 37.66 -6.47
N PHE A 23 -23.41 38.66 -5.74
CA PHE A 23 -22.30 38.50 -4.82
C PHE A 23 -22.67 37.59 -3.64
N ILE A 24 -23.87 37.75 -3.08
CA ILE A 24 -24.40 36.88 -2.02
C ILE A 24 -24.51 35.43 -2.54
N LEU A 25 -25.08 35.22 -3.73
CA LEU A 25 -25.14 33.91 -4.38
C LEU A 25 -23.75 33.28 -4.56
N LEU A 26 -22.78 34.04 -5.07
CA LEU A 26 -21.41 33.57 -5.26
C LEU A 26 -20.75 33.20 -3.92
N THR A 27 -20.98 33.96 -2.85
CA THR A 27 -20.47 33.62 -1.50
C THR A 27 -21.18 32.42 -0.88
N TYR A 28 -22.48 32.24 -1.14
CA TYR A 28 -23.24 31.07 -0.69
C TYR A 28 -22.72 29.78 -1.35
N TYR A 29 -22.43 29.81 -2.66
CA TYR A 29 -21.81 28.68 -3.36
C TYR A 29 -20.34 28.45 -2.96
N LYS A 30 -19.58 29.51 -2.62
CA LYS A 30 -18.21 29.36 -2.09
C LYS A 30 -18.16 28.73 -0.70
N GLY A 31 -19.23 28.87 0.10
CA GLY A 31 -19.36 28.29 1.45
C GLY A 31 -19.76 26.81 1.48
N GLN A 32 -20.27 26.26 0.37
CA GLN A 32 -20.43 24.83 0.17
C GLN A 32 -19.19 24.23 -0.51
N SER A 33 -18.04 24.36 0.13
CA SER A 33 -17.03 23.31 -0.03
C SER A 33 -17.59 22.06 0.63
N VAL A 34 -18.43 21.32 -0.11
CA VAL A 34 -18.76 19.95 0.22
C VAL A 34 -17.42 19.28 0.45
N LYS A 35 -17.12 18.93 1.71
CA LYS A 35 -16.09 17.94 2.00
C LYS A 35 -16.60 16.66 1.36
N ILE A 36 -16.32 16.49 0.07
CA ILE A 36 -16.43 15.20 -0.58
C ILE A 36 -15.34 14.38 0.09
N GLN A 37 -15.66 13.79 1.25
CA GLN A 37 -14.98 12.57 1.63
C GLN A 37 -15.37 11.59 0.54
N PRO A 38 -14.44 11.16 -0.32
CA PRO A 38 -14.77 10.12 -1.27
C PRO A 38 -15.18 8.91 -0.43
N SER A 39 -16.48 8.61 -0.44
CA SER A 39 -17.00 7.30 -0.08
C SER A 39 -16.51 6.37 -1.18
N PHE A 40 -15.23 5.99 -1.12
CA PHE A 40 -14.80 4.81 -1.82
C PHE A 40 -15.63 3.68 -1.21
N GLN A 41 -16.49 3.06 -2.00
CA GLN A 41 -17.21 1.86 -1.57
C GLN A 41 -16.18 0.76 -1.37
N THR A 42 -15.55 0.72 -0.21
CA THR A 42 -14.56 -0.29 0.17
C THR A 42 -15.26 -1.34 1.00
N SER A 43 -15.06 -2.62 0.67
CA SER A 43 -15.36 -3.68 1.61
C SER A 43 -14.12 -3.92 2.48
N SER A 44 -14.30 -4.26 3.75
CA SER A 44 -13.22 -4.57 4.67
C SER A 44 -13.48 -5.89 5.38
N MET A 45 -12.44 -6.71 5.52
CA MET A 45 -12.48 -7.96 6.26
C MET A 45 -11.47 -7.90 7.40
N HIS A 46 -11.91 -8.23 8.61
CA HIS A 46 -11.02 -8.42 9.75
C HIS A 46 -10.55 -9.89 9.77
N GLN A 47 -9.31 -10.11 10.19
CA GLN A 47 -8.70 -11.43 10.30
C GLN A 47 -8.74 -12.24 9.00
N LEU A 48 -8.27 -11.64 7.90
CA LEU A 48 -8.15 -12.33 6.62
C LEU A 48 -7.23 -13.55 6.75
N ARG A 49 -7.66 -14.67 6.18
CA ARG A 49 -6.82 -15.84 5.90
C ARG A 49 -7.12 -16.34 4.49
N LEU A 50 -6.09 -16.38 3.66
CA LEU A 50 -6.13 -16.90 2.30
C LEU A 50 -5.14 -18.07 2.22
N THR A 51 -5.58 -19.18 1.64
CA THR A 51 -4.78 -20.39 1.50
C THR A 51 -4.76 -20.79 0.03
N HIS A 52 -3.58 -21.00 -0.53
CA HIS A 52 -3.42 -21.53 -1.87
C HIS A 52 -2.99 -22.99 -1.82
N LYS A 53 -3.76 -23.83 -2.52
CA LYS A 53 -3.53 -25.28 -2.58
C LYS A 53 -3.33 -25.73 -4.02
N GLU A 54 -2.39 -26.66 -4.20
CA GLU A 54 -2.27 -27.47 -5.41
C GLU A 54 -2.54 -28.92 -5.02
N GLY A 55 -3.68 -29.46 -5.43
CA GLY A 55 -4.20 -30.73 -4.89
C GLY A 55 -4.38 -30.63 -3.38
N ASP A 56 -3.84 -31.59 -2.63
CA ASP A 56 -3.91 -31.63 -1.17
C ASP A 56 -2.78 -30.86 -0.46
N THR A 57 -1.83 -30.28 -1.22
CA THR A 57 -0.68 -29.57 -0.65
C THR A 57 -0.95 -28.08 -0.57
N ILE A 58 -0.87 -27.51 0.64
CA ILE A 58 -0.87 -26.05 0.82
C ILE A 58 0.49 -25.51 0.41
N LYS A 59 0.53 -24.63 -0.59
CA LYS A 59 1.78 -24.04 -1.11
C LYS A 59 2.16 -22.78 -0.34
N TRP A 60 1.17 -21.99 0.03
CA TRP A 60 1.36 -20.77 0.82
C TRP A 60 0.05 -20.33 1.48
N GLU A 61 0.21 -19.52 2.51
CA GLU A 61 -0.87 -18.93 3.30
C GLU A 61 -0.59 -17.45 3.51
N LEU A 62 -1.59 -16.61 3.26
CA LEU A 62 -1.55 -15.18 3.52
C LEU A 62 -2.55 -14.87 4.62
N SER A 63 -2.10 -14.14 5.63
CA SER A 63 -2.93 -13.69 6.75
C SER A 63 -2.77 -12.19 6.93
N ALA A 64 -3.80 -11.51 7.42
CA ALA A 64 -3.73 -10.10 7.79
C ALA A 64 -4.72 -9.78 8.91
N GLY A 65 -4.38 -8.80 9.76
CA GLY A 65 -5.29 -8.32 10.79
C GLY A 65 -6.52 -7.64 10.18
N GLU A 66 -6.32 -6.92 9.08
CA GLU A 66 -7.36 -6.25 8.30
C GLU A 66 -7.00 -6.30 6.82
N ALA A 67 -8.02 -6.46 5.97
CA ALA A 67 -7.91 -6.44 4.53
C ALA A 67 -8.99 -5.52 3.95
N VAL A 68 -8.58 -4.54 3.15
CA VAL A 68 -9.48 -3.59 2.46
C VAL A 68 -9.49 -3.91 0.98
N PHE A 69 -10.70 -4.04 0.42
CA PHE A 69 -10.99 -4.34 -0.97
C PHE A 69 -11.54 -3.08 -1.64
N PRO A 70 -10.72 -2.34 -2.40
CA PRO A 70 -11.20 -1.19 -3.17
C PRO A 70 -12.18 -1.64 -4.27
N LEU A 71 -13.26 -0.87 -4.51
CA LEU A 71 -14.21 -1.16 -5.57
C LEU A 71 -13.52 -1.18 -6.94
N GLY A 72 -13.69 -2.27 -7.69
CA GLY A 72 -13.04 -2.46 -8.99
C GLY A 72 -11.51 -2.63 -8.92
N GLY A 73 -10.96 -2.75 -7.71
CA GLY A 73 -9.53 -2.95 -7.49
C GLY A 73 -9.10 -4.38 -7.80
N ARG A 74 -7.88 -4.51 -8.34
CA ARG A 74 -7.18 -5.80 -8.53
C ARG A 74 -6.22 -6.11 -7.38
N GLU A 75 -6.26 -5.27 -6.35
CA GLU A 75 -5.35 -5.24 -5.23
C GLU A 75 -6.14 -5.27 -3.92
N VAL A 76 -5.63 -6.01 -2.95
CA VAL A 76 -6.13 -6.01 -1.57
C VAL A 76 -5.09 -5.33 -0.69
N LEU A 77 -5.50 -4.29 0.03
CA LEU A 77 -4.64 -3.58 0.97
C LEU A 77 -4.68 -4.30 2.32
N LEU A 78 -3.52 -4.65 2.84
CA LEU A 78 -3.36 -5.49 4.02
C LEU A 78 -2.74 -4.70 5.17
N LYS A 79 -3.24 -4.91 6.38
CA LYS A 79 -2.67 -4.39 7.62
C LYS A 79 -2.16 -5.54 8.46
N SER A 80 -0.92 -5.41 8.93
CA SER A 80 -0.20 -6.46 9.65
C SER A 80 -0.20 -7.82 8.90
N PRO A 81 0.21 -7.86 7.61
CA PRO A 81 0.26 -9.09 6.86
C PRO A 81 1.32 -10.08 7.37
N GLY A 82 0.98 -11.36 7.29
CA GLY A 82 1.90 -12.49 7.45
C GLY A 82 1.76 -13.44 6.26
N LEU A 83 2.87 -13.73 5.60
CA LEU A 83 2.96 -14.65 4.47
C LEU A 83 3.80 -15.87 4.86
N LYS A 84 3.19 -17.04 4.81
CA LYS A 84 3.84 -18.33 5.05
C LYS A 84 3.97 -19.07 3.73
N ILE A 85 5.20 -19.43 3.36
CA ILE A 85 5.50 -20.19 2.14
C ILE A 85 5.95 -21.59 2.57
N ASN A 86 5.12 -22.59 2.23
CA ASN A 86 5.28 -23.97 2.68
C ASN A 86 6.27 -24.71 1.77
N ARG A 87 7.55 -24.47 2.05
CA ARG A 87 8.71 -25.13 1.43
C ARG A 87 9.67 -25.62 2.52
N THR A 88 10.78 -26.23 2.12
CA THR A 88 11.82 -26.69 3.06
C THR A 88 13.13 -25.94 2.78
N PRO A 89 13.58 -25.04 3.69
CA PRO A 89 12.93 -24.63 4.94
C PRO A 89 11.66 -23.79 4.70
N GLU A 90 10.78 -23.77 5.70
CA GLU A 90 9.59 -22.91 5.68
C GLU A 90 10.02 -21.44 5.80
N ILE A 91 9.39 -20.57 5.00
CA ILE A 91 9.67 -19.13 4.98
C ILE A 91 8.45 -18.41 5.54
N TYR A 92 8.67 -17.62 6.60
CA TYR A 92 7.61 -16.83 7.22
C TYR A 92 7.99 -15.34 7.21
N LEU A 93 7.25 -14.57 6.43
CA LEU A 93 7.45 -13.14 6.23
C LEU A 93 6.34 -12.35 6.92
N THR A 94 6.69 -11.27 7.60
CA THR A 94 5.74 -10.36 8.22
C THR A 94 6.05 -8.92 7.84
N GLY A 95 5.03 -8.07 7.75
CA GLY A 95 5.20 -6.63 7.55
C GLY A 95 4.13 -5.81 8.29
N GLY A 96 4.31 -4.49 8.34
CA GLY A 96 3.32 -3.58 8.92
C GLY A 96 2.12 -3.36 8.01
N SER A 97 2.36 -3.32 6.69
CA SER A 97 1.34 -3.25 5.65
C SER A 97 1.72 -4.09 4.45
N GLY A 98 0.78 -4.30 3.53
CA GLY A 98 1.09 -4.95 2.27
C GLY A 98 0.00 -4.82 1.23
N ILE A 99 0.31 -5.29 0.03
CA ILE A 99 -0.58 -5.32 -1.11
C ILE A 99 -0.57 -6.74 -1.67
N TYR A 100 -1.75 -7.32 -1.86
CA TYR A 100 -1.93 -8.58 -2.57
C TYR A 100 -2.56 -8.33 -3.95
N GLU A 101 -1.84 -8.64 -5.02
CA GLU A 101 -2.32 -8.57 -6.41
C GLU A 101 -3.13 -9.84 -6.73
N ILE A 102 -4.45 -9.75 -6.79
CA ILE A 102 -5.36 -10.92 -6.90
C ILE A 102 -5.07 -11.75 -8.15
N GLU A 103 -4.85 -11.10 -9.29
CA GLU A 103 -4.65 -11.78 -10.58
C GLU A 103 -3.32 -12.54 -10.66
N LYS A 104 -2.27 -12.03 -10.02
CA LYS A 104 -0.91 -12.59 -10.08
C LYS A 104 -0.55 -13.44 -8.87
N GLY A 105 -1.31 -13.32 -7.78
CA GLY A 105 -0.97 -13.91 -6.48
C GLY A 105 0.22 -13.24 -5.79
N ASN A 106 0.71 -12.11 -6.31
CA ASN A 106 1.92 -11.46 -5.82
C ASN A 106 1.65 -10.69 -4.54
N VAL A 107 2.63 -10.69 -3.64
CA VAL A 107 2.53 -10.00 -2.35
C VAL A 107 3.67 -9.00 -2.25
N THR A 108 3.34 -7.75 -1.96
CA THR A 108 4.30 -6.73 -1.53
C THR A 108 4.07 -6.47 -0.06
N LEU A 109 5.14 -6.53 0.74
CA LEU A 109 5.14 -6.23 2.16
C LEU A 109 5.94 -4.96 2.37
N ASP A 110 5.44 -4.07 3.21
CA ASP A 110 6.04 -2.78 3.53
C ASP A 110 6.03 -2.53 5.04
N ASN A 111 6.75 -1.49 5.46
CA ASN A 111 6.83 -1.02 6.84
C ASN A 111 7.39 -2.10 7.78
N SER A 112 8.72 -2.25 7.75
CA SER A 112 9.49 -3.17 8.60
C SER A 112 9.17 -4.64 8.30
N VAL A 113 9.63 -5.11 7.14
CA VAL A 113 9.54 -6.52 6.77
C VAL A 113 10.54 -7.32 7.56
N GLU A 114 10.07 -8.40 8.20
CA GLU A 114 10.90 -9.33 8.94
C GLU A 114 10.73 -10.76 8.43
N LEU A 115 11.84 -11.50 8.40
CA LEU A 115 11.89 -12.94 8.17
C LEU A 115 12.72 -13.57 9.28
N ASN A 116 12.19 -14.60 9.93
CA ASN A 116 12.92 -15.37 10.92
C ASN A 116 13.08 -16.82 10.42
N VAL A 117 14.31 -17.25 10.21
CA VAL A 117 14.63 -18.64 9.83
C VAL A 117 15.67 -19.17 10.80
N LYS A 118 15.26 -20.12 11.64
CA LYS A 118 16.11 -20.70 12.71
C LYS A 118 16.69 -19.58 13.59
N ASP A 119 18.01 -19.36 13.49
CA ASP A 119 18.80 -18.42 14.30
C ASP A 119 19.19 -17.15 13.54
N VAL A 120 18.58 -16.92 12.38
CA VAL A 120 18.87 -15.78 11.51
C VAL A 120 17.63 -14.93 11.35
N LYS A 121 17.76 -13.65 11.70
CA LYS A 121 16.75 -12.62 11.47
C LYS A 121 17.15 -11.79 10.25
N PHE A 122 16.26 -11.69 9.28
CA PHE A 122 16.37 -10.77 8.16
C PHE A 122 15.38 -9.62 8.31
N THR A 123 15.83 -8.40 8.01
CA THR A 123 14.99 -7.20 8.03
C THR A 123 15.24 -6.32 6.81
N THR A 124 14.17 -5.71 6.30
CA THR A 124 14.20 -4.69 5.24
C THR A 124 12.94 -3.81 5.33
N ASN A 125 12.87 -2.73 4.56
CA ASN A 125 11.70 -1.84 4.58
C ASN A 125 10.56 -2.36 3.71
N THR A 126 10.88 -2.80 2.49
CA THR A 126 9.92 -3.36 1.53
C THR A 126 10.42 -4.69 0.98
N LEU A 127 9.50 -5.59 0.63
CA LEU A 127 9.82 -6.87 0.02
C LEU A 127 8.68 -7.29 -0.91
N ARG A 128 9.04 -7.70 -2.12
CA ARG A 128 8.10 -8.27 -3.09
C ARG A 128 8.35 -9.77 -3.24
N TRP A 129 7.27 -10.53 -3.12
CA TRP A 129 7.22 -11.94 -3.49
C TRP A 129 6.36 -12.13 -4.74
N ASP A 130 6.94 -12.76 -5.76
CA ASP A 130 6.22 -13.20 -6.95
C ASP A 130 5.84 -14.67 -6.80
N SER A 131 4.54 -14.95 -6.82
CA SER A 131 4.04 -16.30 -6.53
C SER A 131 4.26 -17.27 -7.69
N ALA A 132 4.28 -16.76 -8.93
CA ALA A 132 4.37 -17.59 -10.13
C ALA A 132 5.77 -18.18 -10.30
N ASP A 133 6.80 -17.38 -10.02
CA ASP A 133 8.19 -17.80 -10.19
C ASP A 133 8.94 -18.01 -8.86
N GLY A 134 8.27 -17.76 -7.74
CA GLY A 134 8.82 -17.92 -6.40
C GLY A 134 9.97 -16.96 -6.08
N SER A 135 10.08 -15.80 -6.75
CA SER A 135 11.12 -14.81 -6.48
C SER A 135 10.79 -13.93 -5.28
N ILE A 136 11.80 -13.67 -4.48
CA ILE A 136 11.79 -12.67 -3.40
C ILE A 136 12.77 -11.57 -3.80
N THR A 137 12.30 -10.33 -3.82
CA THR A 137 13.13 -9.18 -4.19
C THR A 137 12.90 -7.98 -3.29
N THR A 138 13.96 -7.19 -3.10
CA THR A 138 13.86 -5.84 -2.54
C THR A 138 14.95 -4.97 -3.15
N LYS A 139 14.71 -3.66 -3.21
CA LYS A 139 15.70 -2.65 -3.59
C LYS A 139 16.26 -1.89 -2.38
N ASP A 140 15.66 -2.08 -1.22
CA ASP A 140 16.00 -1.35 -0.01
C ASP A 140 17.24 -1.95 0.67
N ASP A 141 17.69 -1.27 1.71
CA ASP A 141 18.71 -1.83 2.58
C ASP A 141 18.21 -3.10 3.26
N VAL A 142 19.12 -4.06 3.36
CA VAL A 142 18.88 -5.38 3.91
C VAL A 142 19.86 -5.65 5.03
N ARG A 143 19.39 -6.35 6.05
CA ARG A 143 20.20 -6.77 7.18
C ARG A 143 19.88 -8.20 7.57
N PHE A 144 20.90 -9.03 7.66
CA PHE A 144 20.85 -10.38 8.22
C PHE A 144 21.63 -10.40 9.54
N SER A 145 20.95 -10.72 10.62
CA SER A 145 21.54 -10.85 11.95
C SER A 145 21.47 -12.30 12.39
N GLY A 146 22.62 -12.97 12.47
CA GLY A 146 22.78 -14.29 13.07
C GLY A 146 23.50 -14.20 14.41
N ARG A 147 23.68 -15.34 15.09
CA ARG A 147 24.36 -15.38 16.41
C ARG A 147 25.81 -14.87 16.37
N SER A 148 26.55 -15.21 15.31
CA SER A 148 27.99 -14.91 15.16
C SER A 148 28.29 -14.05 13.93
N PHE A 149 27.28 -13.50 13.28
CA PHE A 149 27.48 -12.66 12.11
C PHE A 149 26.40 -11.60 11.94
N LEU A 150 26.79 -10.52 11.28
CA LEU A 150 25.92 -9.45 10.79
C LEU A 150 26.29 -9.18 9.33
N ILE A 151 25.33 -9.29 8.43
CA ILE A 151 25.51 -8.95 7.01
C ILE A 151 24.55 -7.82 6.67
N GLU A 152 25.06 -6.76 6.07
CA GLU A 152 24.32 -5.58 5.64
C GLU A 152 24.61 -5.33 4.15
N GLY A 153 23.66 -4.70 3.45
CA GLY A 153 23.85 -4.25 2.07
C GLY A 153 22.59 -3.64 1.50
N THR A 154 22.56 -3.41 0.20
CA THR A 154 21.43 -2.79 -0.50
C THR A 154 20.91 -3.70 -1.60
N GLY A 155 19.60 -3.95 -1.57
CA GLY A 155 18.86 -4.79 -2.48
C GLY A 155 19.14 -6.29 -2.30
N LEU A 156 18.14 -7.09 -2.61
CA LEU A 156 18.21 -8.55 -2.53
C LEU A 156 17.40 -9.19 -3.66
N ALA A 157 17.91 -10.32 -4.14
CA ALA A 157 17.20 -11.25 -5.00
C ALA A 157 17.42 -12.67 -4.49
N ALA A 158 16.33 -13.42 -4.35
CA ALA A 158 16.33 -14.82 -3.95
C ALA A 158 15.21 -15.57 -4.66
N LYS A 159 15.33 -16.89 -4.69
CA LYS A 159 14.32 -17.81 -5.20
C LYS A 159 13.94 -18.77 -4.08
N THR A 160 12.64 -18.89 -3.79
CA THR A 160 12.13 -19.69 -2.66
C THR A 160 12.39 -21.19 -2.77
N ASP A 161 12.64 -21.69 -3.97
CA ASP A 161 13.04 -23.07 -4.26
C ASP A 161 14.56 -23.28 -4.22
N GLN A 162 15.33 -22.20 -4.03
CA GLN A 162 16.78 -22.23 -3.96
C GLN A 162 17.24 -21.76 -2.57
N GLN A 163 18.31 -22.37 -2.07
CA GLN A 163 18.92 -21.93 -0.81
C GLN A 163 19.96 -20.82 -1.02
N HIS A 164 19.88 -20.10 -2.14
CA HIS A 164 20.80 -19.04 -2.51
C HIS A 164 20.13 -17.68 -2.41
N ILE A 165 20.78 -16.77 -1.69
CA ILE A 165 20.37 -15.38 -1.54
C ILE A 165 21.48 -14.51 -2.12
N ARG A 166 21.12 -13.51 -2.92
CA ARG A 166 22.07 -12.54 -3.46
C ARG A 166 21.74 -11.14 -2.95
N ILE A 167 22.68 -10.54 -2.22
CA ILE A 167 22.66 -9.11 -1.91
C ILE A 167 23.33 -8.36 -3.06
N LEU A 168 22.72 -7.29 -3.53
CA LEU A 168 23.07 -6.71 -4.84
C LEU A 168 24.25 -5.74 -4.76
N LYS A 169 24.30 -4.89 -3.73
CA LYS A 169 25.27 -3.79 -3.62
C LYS A 169 25.68 -3.55 -2.17
N ASN A 170 26.81 -2.84 -1.99
CA ASN A 170 27.27 -2.28 -0.71
C ASN A 170 27.35 -3.30 0.43
N VAL A 171 27.77 -4.54 0.12
CA VAL A 171 27.76 -5.64 1.07
C VAL A 171 28.86 -5.45 2.12
N LYS A 172 28.47 -5.47 3.39
CA LYS A 172 29.38 -5.50 4.53
C LYS A 172 29.05 -6.71 5.41
N ALA A 173 30.04 -7.52 5.72
CA ALA A 173 29.91 -8.66 6.63
C ALA A 173 30.82 -8.46 7.85
N THR A 174 30.25 -8.63 9.04
CA THR A 174 30.94 -8.59 10.32
C THR A 174 30.75 -9.94 11.00
N PHE A 175 31.83 -10.57 11.45
CA PHE A 175 31.81 -11.85 12.15
C PHE A 175 32.29 -11.65 13.59
N TYR A 176 31.56 -12.23 14.54
CA TYR A 176 31.91 -12.23 15.95
C TYR A 176 32.48 -13.60 16.31
N LEU A 177 33.64 -13.60 16.96
CA LEU A 177 34.35 -14.79 17.44
C LEU A 177 33.87 -15.14 18.86
#